data_AF-A0A380BNV6-F1
#
_entry.id   AF-A0A380BNV6-F1
#
_cell.length_a   1.000
_cell.length_b   1.000
_cell.length_c   1.000
_cell.angle_alpha   90.00
_cell.angle_beta   90.00
_cell.angle_gamma   90.00
#
_symmetry.space_group_name_H-M   'P 1'
#
loop_
_entity.id
_entity.type
_entity.pdbx_description
1 polymer ?
#
loop_
_entity_poly.entity_id
_entity_poly.type
_entity_poly.pdbx_seq_one_letter_code
_entity_poly.pdbx_strand_id
1 'polypeptide(L)'
;MYEMQEYFKFLVPIVTFGLGVWATPLIESRKEKAKAKTVHSNLIVEIEDELSELPKRLIKMAETLCNLICLKAGEPKIGSPWKYVPRNTSCYFLKPAIDSSFRLFDKKQRYAIKSLLVQIGAIDDYIKSIKETKISDDTIDEAINNCKRYLYTGSCMFNTMRIIAKDSKANFNTDDKEVIKEIFRELEIDLSADDLIIKGTVKFEKIG
;
A
#
# COMPACT_ATOMS: atom_id res chain seq x y z
N MET A 1 -41.49 -42.41 -40.33
CA MET A 1 -40.91 -41.05 -40.31
C MET A 1 -41.39 -40.21 -39.12
N TYR A 2 -42.65 -40.37 -38.67
CA TYR A 2 -43.22 -39.67 -37.50
C TYR A 2 -42.57 -40.06 -36.15
N GLU A 3 -42.35 -41.34 -35.89
CA GLU A 3 -41.76 -41.83 -34.62
C GLU A 3 -40.33 -41.32 -34.38
N MET A 4 -39.53 -41.18 -35.45
CA MET A 4 -38.17 -40.62 -35.37
C MET A 4 -38.19 -39.15 -34.94
N GLN A 5 -39.20 -38.36 -35.35
CA GLN A 5 -39.32 -36.95 -34.95
C GLN A 5 -39.69 -36.80 -33.47
N GLU A 6 -40.52 -37.69 -32.91
CA GLU A 6 -40.84 -37.69 -31.48
C GLU A 6 -39.63 -38.08 -30.63
N TYR A 7 -38.85 -39.07 -31.06
CA TYR A 7 -37.59 -39.42 -30.40
C TYR A 7 -36.60 -38.26 -30.36
N PHE A 8 -36.45 -37.51 -31.47
CA PHE A 8 -35.61 -36.31 -31.49
C PHE A 8 -36.11 -35.22 -30.53
N LYS A 9 -37.42 -34.99 -30.44
CA LYS A 9 -38.00 -34.03 -29.48
C LYS A 9 -37.74 -34.41 -28.03
N PHE A 10 -37.63 -35.71 -27.73
CA PHE A 10 -37.30 -36.19 -26.38
C PHE A 10 -35.79 -36.18 -26.09
N LEU A 11 -34.96 -36.52 -27.09
CA LEU A 11 -33.51 -36.59 -26.93
C LEU A 11 -32.85 -35.21 -26.86
N VAL A 12 -33.31 -34.24 -27.65
CA VAL A 12 -32.72 -32.90 -27.74
C VAL A 12 -32.66 -32.19 -26.38
N PRO A 13 -33.72 -32.15 -25.56
CA PRO A 13 -33.66 -31.56 -24.21
C PRO A 13 -32.63 -32.24 -23.30
N ILE A 14 -32.52 -33.57 -23.36
CA ILE A 14 -31.59 -34.35 -22.54
C ILE A 14 -30.14 -34.06 -22.95
N VAL A 15 -29.86 -34.05 -24.25
CA VAL A 15 -28.54 -33.71 -24.79
C VAL A 15 -28.18 -32.26 -24.48
N THR A 16 -29.14 -31.33 -24.60
CA THR A 16 -28.93 -29.90 -24.31
C THR A 16 -28.65 -29.68 -22.82
N PHE A 17 -29.38 -30.36 -21.93
CA PHE A 17 -29.13 -30.32 -20.49
C PHE A 17 -27.75 -30.90 -20.14
N GLY A 18 -27.40 -32.06 -20.72
CA GLY A 18 -26.09 -32.67 -20.53
C GLY A 18 -24.94 -31.79 -21.01
N LEU A 19 -25.07 -31.16 -22.18
CA LEU A 19 -24.12 -30.18 -22.70
C LEU A 19 -24.04 -28.94 -21.82
N GLY A 20 -25.16 -28.48 -21.28
CA GLY A 20 -25.22 -27.37 -20.32
C GLY A 20 -24.40 -27.68 -19.06
N VAL A 21 -24.66 -28.82 -18.42
CA VAL A 21 -23.93 -29.27 -17.22
C VAL A 21 -22.44 -29.44 -17.49
N TRP A 22 -22.08 -30.00 -18.66
CA TRP A 22 -20.68 -30.18 -19.04
C TRP A 22 -19.97 -28.85 -19.36
N ALA A 23 -20.69 -27.86 -19.92
CA ALA A 23 -20.14 -26.55 -20.26
C ALA A 23 -20.02 -25.60 -19.06
N THR A 24 -20.83 -25.78 -17.99
CA THR A 24 -20.78 -24.95 -16.77
C THR A 24 -19.37 -24.73 -16.22
N PRO A 25 -18.54 -25.76 -15.94
CA PRO A 25 -17.19 -25.55 -15.40
C PRO A 25 -16.26 -24.75 -16.34
N LEU A 26 -16.46 -24.87 -17.66
CA LEU A 26 -15.70 -24.09 -18.64
C LEU A 26 -16.11 -22.61 -18.62
N ILE A 27 -17.41 -22.32 -18.50
CA ILE A 27 -17.92 -20.95 -18.42
C ILE A 27 -17.50 -20.30 -17.10
N GLU A 28 -17.62 -21.03 -15.98
CA GLU A 28 -17.21 -20.55 -14.65
C GLU A 28 -15.71 -20.25 -14.61
N SER A 29 -14.86 -21.16 -15.08
CA SER A 29 -13.41 -20.93 -15.11
C SER A 29 -13.01 -19.75 -16.00
N ARG A 30 -13.71 -19.50 -17.11
CA ARG A 30 -13.51 -18.30 -17.95
C ARG A 30 -13.93 -17.03 -17.22
N LYS A 31 -15.07 -17.07 -16.52
CA LYS A 31 -15.59 -15.94 -15.72
C LYS A 31 -14.65 -15.59 -14.57
N GLU A 32 -14.12 -16.59 -13.86
CA GLU A 32 -13.13 -16.40 -12.80
C GLU A 32 -11.84 -15.77 -13.32
N LYS A 33 -11.32 -16.26 -14.46
CA LYS A 33 -10.14 -15.68 -15.10
C LYS A 33 -10.37 -14.22 -15.53
N ALA A 34 -11.54 -13.92 -16.08
CA ALA A 34 -11.90 -12.55 -16.47
C ALA A 34 -11.96 -11.64 -15.22
N LYS A 35 -12.64 -12.07 -14.16
CA LYS A 35 -12.71 -11.36 -12.89
C LYS A 35 -11.33 -11.11 -12.28
N ALA A 36 -10.47 -12.12 -12.26
CA ALA A 36 -9.10 -12.01 -11.75
C ALA A 36 -8.28 -10.97 -12.53
N LYS A 37 -8.42 -10.92 -13.87
CA LYS A 37 -7.77 -9.90 -14.70
C LYS A 37 -8.30 -8.49 -14.41
N THR A 38 -9.62 -8.33 -14.28
CA THR A 38 -10.23 -7.04 -13.94
C THR A 38 -9.75 -6.54 -12.59
N VAL A 39 -9.77 -7.39 -11.55
CA VAL A 39 -9.28 -7.04 -10.21
C VAL A 39 -7.80 -6.66 -10.24
N HIS A 40 -6.97 -7.42 -10.98
CA HIS A 40 -5.57 -7.08 -11.15
C HIS A 40 -5.41 -5.70 -11.81
N SER A 41 -6.08 -5.46 -12.93
CA SER A 41 -6.00 -4.18 -13.66
C SER A 41 -6.41 -3.01 -12.77
N ASN A 42 -7.51 -3.15 -12.03
CA ASN A 42 -7.99 -2.09 -11.14
C ASN A 42 -7.01 -1.83 -9.99
N LEU A 43 -6.38 -2.88 -9.43
CA LEU A 43 -5.33 -2.68 -8.43
C LEU A 43 -4.15 -1.90 -8.99
N ILE A 44 -3.68 -2.22 -10.20
CA ILE A 44 -2.56 -1.49 -10.81
C ILE A 44 -2.91 0.00 -10.99
N VAL A 45 -4.13 0.30 -11.46
CA VAL A 45 -4.61 1.69 -11.58
C VAL A 45 -4.62 2.41 -10.22
N GLU A 46 -5.17 1.78 -9.17
CA GLU A 46 -5.15 2.38 -7.82
C GLU A 46 -3.72 2.64 -7.31
N ILE A 47 -2.81 1.72 -7.60
CA ILE A 47 -1.41 1.85 -7.21
C ILE A 47 -0.74 2.98 -7.99
N GLU A 48 -1.00 3.12 -9.29
CA GLU A 48 -0.47 4.22 -10.11
C GLU A 48 -0.98 5.59 -9.62
N ASP A 49 -2.26 5.68 -9.27
CA ASP A 49 -2.84 6.89 -8.67
C ASP A 49 -2.13 7.23 -7.35
N GLU A 50 -1.98 6.25 -6.45
CA GLU A 50 -1.27 6.46 -5.18
C GLU A 50 0.21 6.80 -5.37
N LEU A 51 0.90 6.22 -6.35
CA LEU A 51 2.28 6.54 -6.72
C LEU A 51 2.44 8.00 -7.16
N SER A 52 1.39 8.61 -7.74
CA SER A 52 1.41 10.03 -8.13
C SER A 52 1.20 11.00 -6.95
N GLU A 53 0.51 10.56 -5.90
CA GLU A 53 0.09 11.40 -4.77
C GLU A 53 0.95 11.20 -3.50
N LEU A 54 1.46 10.00 -3.26
CA LEU A 54 2.27 9.69 -2.08
C LEU A 54 3.56 10.54 -1.98
N PRO A 55 4.32 10.79 -3.06
CA PRO A 55 5.49 11.68 -3.00
C PRO A 55 5.19 13.06 -2.41
N LYS A 56 4.07 13.67 -2.83
CA LYS A 56 3.65 15.00 -2.33
C LYS A 56 3.39 14.98 -0.83
N ARG A 57 2.86 13.87 -0.31
CA ARG A 57 2.61 13.68 1.13
C ARG A 57 3.90 13.46 1.90
N LEU A 58 4.85 12.70 1.34
CA LEU A 58 6.17 12.49 1.95
C LEU A 58 6.95 13.80 2.06
N ILE A 59 6.98 14.61 0.99
CA ILE A 59 7.66 15.92 0.99
C ILE A 59 7.07 16.83 2.08
N LYS A 60 5.74 17.00 2.13
CA LYS A 60 5.07 17.81 3.16
C LYS A 60 5.31 17.30 4.58
N MET A 61 5.38 15.98 4.77
CA MET A 61 5.71 15.40 6.07
C MET A 61 7.16 15.68 6.46
N ALA A 62 8.10 15.62 5.50
CA ALA A 62 9.50 15.96 5.74
C ALA A 62 9.67 17.44 6.12
N GLU A 63 9.01 18.36 5.41
CA GLU A 63 8.97 19.78 5.78
C GLU A 63 8.44 19.99 7.20
N THR A 64 7.38 19.26 7.56
CA THR A 64 6.80 19.30 8.91
C THR A 64 7.78 18.79 9.95
N LEU A 65 8.46 17.67 9.69
CA LEU A 65 9.49 17.13 10.57
C LEU A 65 10.63 18.12 10.79
N CYS A 66 11.20 18.66 9.70
CA CYS A 66 12.28 19.65 9.78
C CYS A 66 11.88 20.85 10.62
N ASN A 67 10.66 21.36 10.43
CA ASN A 67 10.19 22.50 11.18
C ASN A 67 9.85 22.19 12.64
N LEU A 68 9.36 20.99 12.97
CA LEU A 68 9.20 20.53 14.34
C LEU A 68 10.54 20.42 15.08
N ILE A 69 11.59 19.96 14.40
CA ILE A 69 12.96 19.92 14.94
C ILE A 69 13.46 21.35 15.23
N CYS A 70 13.27 22.27 14.27
CA CYS A 70 13.60 23.68 14.45
C CYS A 70 12.80 24.34 15.59
N LEU A 71 11.51 24.04 15.70
CA LEU A 71 10.64 24.51 16.79
C LEU A 71 11.15 24.02 18.15
N LYS A 72 11.55 22.75 18.26
CA LYS A 72 12.16 22.19 19.48
C LYS A 72 13.46 22.90 19.86
N ALA A 73 14.23 23.36 18.87
CA ALA A 73 15.45 24.13 19.09
C ALA A 73 15.21 25.62 19.39
N GLY A 74 13.95 26.10 19.33
CA GLY A 74 13.60 27.51 19.54
C GLY A 74 13.75 28.40 18.30
N GLU A 75 13.97 27.81 17.12
CA GLU A 75 14.21 28.53 15.84
C GLU A 75 13.18 28.16 14.75
N PRO A 76 11.87 28.36 14.96
CA PRO A 76 10.85 27.90 14.00
C PRO A 76 11.00 28.57 12.63
N LYS A 77 10.88 27.78 11.55
CA LYS A 77 10.93 28.29 10.18
C LYS A 77 9.57 28.90 9.79
N ILE A 78 9.59 30.18 9.44
CA ILE A 78 8.41 30.90 8.96
C ILE A 78 8.03 30.35 7.58
N GLY A 79 6.75 30.00 7.41
CA GLY A 79 6.21 29.48 6.13
C GLY A 79 6.23 27.96 5.97
N SER A 80 6.85 27.22 6.90
CA SER A 80 6.78 25.75 6.93
C SER A 80 5.60 25.26 7.78
N PRO A 81 5.01 24.09 7.48
CA PRO A 81 3.92 23.52 8.27
C PRO A 81 4.39 23.11 9.67
N TRP A 82 3.57 23.40 10.69
CA TRP A 82 3.85 23.04 12.08
C TRP A 82 3.14 21.71 12.43
N LYS A 83 2.00 21.47 11.78
CA LYS A 83 1.26 20.22 11.81
C LYS A 83 0.82 19.87 10.40
N TYR A 84 1.01 18.62 10.01
CA TYR A 84 0.47 18.08 8.77
C TYR A 84 -0.19 16.74 9.07
N VAL A 85 -1.46 16.60 8.67
CA VAL A 85 -2.21 15.35 8.74
C VAL A 85 -2.37 14.84 7.30
N PRO A 86 -1.65 13.78 6.91
CA PRO A 86 -1.80 13.18 5.60
C PRO A 86 -3.21 12.64 5.36
N ARG A 87 -3.59 12.52 4.09
CA ARG A 87 -4.77 11.74 3.70
C ARG A 87 -4.46 10.25 3.85
N ASN A 88 -5.45 9.47 4.29
CA ASN A 88 -5.35 8.01 4.34
C ASN A 88 -5.07 7.45 2.95
N THR A 89 -4.28 6.38 2.90
CA THR A 89 -4.08 5.59 1.68
C THR A 89 -5.04 4.41 1.75
N SER A 90 -5.89 4.26 0.73
CA SER A 90 -6.84 3.14 0.66
C SER A 90 -6.77 2.48 -0.71
N CYS A 91 -6.41 1.19 -0.75
CA CYS A 91 -6.44 0.37 -1.96
C CYS A 91 -7.57 -0.66 -1.85
N TYR A 92 -8.72 -0.40 -2.47
CA TYR A 92 -9.90 -1.27 -2.38
C TYR A 92 -9.67 -2.62 -3.05
N PHE A 93 -8.86 -2.66 -4.12
CA PHE A 93 -8.60 -3.89 -4.86
C PHE A 93 -7.45 -4.72 -4.28
N LEU A 94 -6.77 -4.27 -3.21
CA LEU A 94 -5.63 -4.99 -2.63
C LEU A 94 -6.02 -6.37 -2.09
N LYS A 95 -7.04 -6.43 -1.23
CA LYS A 95 -7.54 -7.69 -0.66
C LYS A 95 -8.17 -8.60 -1.74
N PRO A 96 -9.07 -8.10 -2.61
CA PRO A 96 -9.56 -8.89 -3.75
C PRO A 96 -8.45 -9.45 -4.66
N ALA A 97 -7.36 -8.71 -4.86
CA ALA A 97 -6.25 -9.16 -5.69
C ALA A 97 -5.43 -10.29 -5.04
N ILE A 98 -5.28 -10.27 -3.71
CA ILE A 98 -4.69 -11.38 -2.96
C ILE A 98 -5.55 -12.64 -3.10
N ASP A 99 -6.88 -12.50 -3.04
CA ASP A 99 -7.78 -13.66 -3.04
C ASP A 99 -7.99 -14.24 -4.45
N SER A 100 -8.14 -13.38 -5.46
CA SER A 100 -8.59 -13.78 -6.80
C SER A 100 -7.55 -13.64 -7.91
N SER A 101 -6.52 -12.80 -7.72
CA SER A 101 -5.54 -12.45 -8.76
C SER A 101 -4.11 -12.87 -8.42
N PHE A 102 -3.87 -13.55 -7.29
CA PHE A 102 -2.53 -13.89 -6.80
C PHE A 102 -1.62 -14.55 -7.83
N ARG A 103 -2.19 -15.41 -8.71
CA ARG A 103 -1.44 -16.12 -9.76
C ARG A 103 -0.93 -15.22 -10.89
N LEU A 104 -1.50 -14.02 -11.05
CA LEU A 104 -1.10 -13.07 -12.09
C LEU A 104 0.14 -12.26 -11.70
N PHE A 105 0.47 -12.21 -10.41
CA PHE A 105 1.64 -11.54 -9.89
C PHE A 105 2.84 -12.49 -9.86
N ASP A 106 4.03 -11.97 -10.15
CA ASP A 106 5.28 -12.72 -9.97
C ASP A 106 5.66 -12.89 -8.48
N LYS A 107 6.73 -13.64 -8.21
CA LYS A 107 7.15 -13.92 -6.82
C LYS A 107 7.39 -12.63 -6.03
N LYS A 108 8.05 -11.63 -6.61
CA LYS A 108 8.41 -10.38 -5.92
C LYS A 108 7.17 -9.52 -5.67
N GLN A 109 6.31 -9.38 -6.68
CA GLN A 109 5.03 -8.68 -6.56
C GLN A 109 4.15 -9.31 -5.46
N ARG A 110 4.13 -10.64 -5.35
CA ARG A 110 3.36 -11.33 -4.29
C ARG A 110 3.87 -11.06 -2.89
N TYR A 111 5.18 -10.90 -2.69
CA TYR A 111 5.72 -10.45 -1.39
C TYR A 111 5.37 -8.98 -1.15
N ALA A 112 5.54 -8.12 -2.17
CA ALA A 112 5.23 -6.70 -2.06
C ALA A 112 3.76 -6.45 -1.70
N ILE A 113 2.82 -7.16 -2.30
CA ILE A 113 1.38 -7.04 -1.97
C ILE A 113 1.11 -7.38 -0.50
N LYS A 114 1.77 -8.40 0.04
CA LYS A 114 1.63 -8.77 1.46
C LYS A 114 2.20 -7.70 2.38
N SER A 115 3.36 -7.15 2.03
CA SER A 115 3.98 -6.05 2.78
C SER A 115 3.12 -4.78 2.71
N LEU A 116 2.57 -4.45 1.54
CA LEU A 116 1.74 -3.27 1.32
C LEU A 116 0.51 -3.27 2.24
N LEU A 117 -0.13 -4.42 2.41
CA LEU A 117 -1.28 -4.54 3.30
C LEU A 117 -0.95 -4.14 4.76
N VAL A 118 0.22 -4.57 5.25
CA VAL A 118 0.69 -4.25 6.61
C VAL A 118 1.12 -2.79 6.70
N GLN A 119 1.82 -2.29 5.69
CA GLN A 119 2.30 -0.91 5.64
C GLN A 119 1.16 0.11 5.61
N ILE A 120 0.08 -0.15 4.86
CA ILE A 120 -1.11 0.70 4.85
C ILE A 120 -1.73 0.78 6.25
N GLY A 121 -1.90 -0.36 6.92
CA GLY A 121 -2.44 -0.39 8.29
C GLY A 121 -1.58 0.41 9.28
N ALA A 122 -0.25 0.24 9.22
CA ALA A 122 0.66 1.00 10.06
C ALA A 122 0.61 2.52 9.78
N ILE A 123 0.53 2.92 8.51
CA ILE A 123 0.38 4.33 8.11
C ILE A 123 -0.92 4.92 8.66
N ASP A 124 -2.03 4.21 8.57
CA ASP A 124 -3.31 4.66 9.10
C ASP A 124 -3.26 4.87 10.62
N ASP A 125 -2.61 3.97 11.34
CA ASP A 125 -2.37 4.10 12.79
C ASP A 125 -1.50 5.33 13.12
N TYR A 126 -0.45 5.58 12.33
CA TYR A 126 0.38 6.77 12.50
C TYR A 126 -0.40 8.05 12.18
N ILE A 127 -1.21 8.08 11.12
CA ILE A 127 -2.07 9.23 10.79
C ILE A 127 -3.03 9.53 11.94
N LYS A 128 -3.62 8.49 12.54
CA LYS A 128 -4.48 8.65 13.72
C LYS A 128 -3.70 9.28 14.89
N SER A 129 -2.52 8.77 15.20
CA SER A 129 -1.66 9.32 16.26
C SER A 129 -1.26 10.79 15.99
N ILE A 130 -0.89 11.12 14.75
CA ILE A 130 -0.58 12.50 14.32
C ILE A 130 -1.78 13.42 14.50
N LYS A 131 -2.99 12.94 14.16
CA LYS A 131 -4.22 13.72 14.31
C LYS A 131 -4.48 14.05 15.77
N GLU A 132 -4.36 13.05 16.65
CA GLU A 132 -4.65 13.14 18.09
C GLU A 132 -3.57 13.93 18.87
N THR A 133 -2.31 13.87 18.43
CA THR A 133 -1.20 14.57 19.07
C THR A 133 -1.35 16.08 18.92
N LYS A 134 -1.52 16.79 20.04
CA LYS A 134 -1.42 18.25 20.11
C LYS A 134 0.04 18.66 20.16
N ILE A 135 0.39 19.79 19.56
CA ILE A 135 1.77 20.29 19.58
C ILE A 135 1.91 21.23 20.79
N SER A 136 2.72 20.79 21.74
CA SER A 136 3.15 21.53 22.93
C SER A 136 4.53 21.03 23.36
N ASP A 137 5.18 21.73 24.29
CA ASP A 137 6.52 21.37 24.75
C ASP A 137 6.61 19.91 25.26
N ASP A 138 5.56 19.42 25.93
CA ASP A 138 5.50 18.05 26.46
C ASP A 138 5.32 16.95 25.40
N THR A 139 4.87 17.31 24.19
CA THR A 139 4.43 16.35 23.16
C THR A 139 5.18 16.50 21.84
N ILE A 140 6.06 17.50 21.73
CA ILE A 140 6.83 17.77 20.51
C ILE A 140 7.69 16.59 20.09
N ASP A 141 8.22 15.83 21.05
CA ASP A 141 9.00 14.62 20.77
C ASP A 141 8.16 13.49 20.18
N GLU A 142 6.93 13.32 20.65
CA GLU A 142 6.03 12.33 20.06
C GLU A 142 5.53 12.77 18.68
N ALA A 143 5.30 14.08 18.48
CA ALA A 143 4.99 14.62 17.16
C ALA A 143 6.12 14.36 16.15
N ILE A 144 7.39 14.61 16.55
CA ILE A 144 8.57 14.30 15.76
C ILE A 144 8.66 12.81 15.46
N ASN A 145 8.50 11.95 16.47
CA ASN A 145 8.56 10.50 16.28
C ASN A 145 7.47 9.99 15.32
N ASN A 146 6.27 10.54 15.41
CA ASN A 146 5.18 10.20 14.49
C ASN A 146 5.50 10.58 13.04
N CYS A 147 6.07 11.78 12.81
CA CYS A 147 6.55 12.17 11.49
C CYS A 147 7.63 11.21 10.97
N LYS A 148 8.58 10.81 11.82
CA LYS A 148 9.63 9.84 11.46
C LYS A 148 9.07 8.47 11.08
N ARG A 149 8.15 7.93 11.88
CA ARG A 149 7.47 6.63 11.62
C ARG A 149 6.73 6.66 10.28
N TYR A 150 6.01 7.76 10.02
CA TYR A 150 5.30 7.96 8.77
C TYR A 150 6.25 8.04 7.57
N LEU A 151 7.32 8.83 7.65
CA LEU A 151 8.30 8.96 6.56
C LEU A 151 8.99 7.64 6.26
N TYR A 152 9.42 6.90 7.29
CA TYR A 152 10.08 5.62 7.13
C TYR A 152 9.16 4.62 6.41
N THR A 153 7.96 4.42 6.97
CA THR A 153 7.01 3.44 6.45
C THR A 153 6.45 3.86 5.10
N GLY A 154 6.19 5.16 4.92
CA GLY A 154 5.65 5.73 3.70
C GLY A 154 6.63 5.64 2.53
N SER A 155 7.93 5.85 2.77
CA SER A 155 8.99 5.60 1.78
C SER A 155 9.05 4.11 1.40
N CYS A 156 9.04 3.20 2.37
CA CYS A 156 9.02 1.77 2.10
C CYS A 156 7.75 1.35 1.33
N MET A 157 6.61 1.92 1.68
CA MET A 157 5.32 1.72 1.00
C MET A 157 5.36 2.20 -0.45
N PHE A 158 5.95 3.37 -0.69
CA PHE A 158 6.13 3.93 -2.03
C PHE A 158 6.94 2.99 -2.93
N ASN A 159 8.06 2.47 -2.44
CA ASN A 159 8.84 1.48 -3.18
C ASN A 159 8.09 0.14 -3.35
N THR A 160 7.33 -0.28 -2.34
CA THR A 160 6.51 -1.49 -2.43
C THR A 160 5.46 -1.38 -3.53
N MET A 161 4.80 -0.22 -3.64
CA MET A 161 3.87 0.10 -4.72
C MET A 161 4.56 0.05 -6.10
N ARG A 162 5.78 0.59 -6.23
CA ARG A 162 6.58 0.50 -7.46
C ARG A 162 6.87 -0.93 -7.89
N ILE A 163 7.23 -1.80 -6.94
CA ILE A 163 7.46 -3.23 -7.21
C ILE A 163 6.19 -3.88 -7.77
N ILE A 164 5.02 -3.55 -7.21
CA ILE A 164 3.74 -4.11 -7.65
C ILE A 164 3.39 -3.60 -9.06
N ALA A 165 3.56 -2.30 -9.32
CA ALA A 165 3.32 -1.68 -10.62
C ALA A 165 4.38 -2.03 -11.69
N LYS A 166 5.46 -2.72 -11.32
CA LYS A 166 6.64 -2.96 -12.18
C LYS A 166 7.26 -1.66 -12.70
N ASP A 167 7.26 -0.64 -11.86
CA ASP A 167 7.94 0.63 -12.16
C ASP A 167 9.46 0.37 -12.31
N SER A 168 10.06 0.97 -13.33
CA SER A 168 11.50 0.94 -13.58
C SER A 168 12.37 1.42 -12.41
N LYS A 169 11.83 2.29 -11.54
CA LYS A 169 12.47 2.84 -10.34
C LYS A 169 12.24 2.00 -9.09
N ALA A 170 11.66 0.81 -9.22
CA ALA A 170 11.50 -0.11 -8.10
C ALA A 170 12.88 -0.58 -7.61
N ASN A 171 13.17 -0.30 -6.34
CA ASN A 171 14.37 -0.77 -5.67
C ASN A 171 14.10 -2.15 -5.03
N PHE A 172 14.90 -3.15 -5.37
CA PHE A 172 14.78 -4.52 -4.87
C PHE A 172 15.74 -4.84 -3.71
N ASN A 173 16.41 -3.84 -3.15
CA ASN A 173 17.26 -3.99 -1.98
C ASN A 173 16.41 -4.43 -0.78
N THR A 174 16.98 -5.30 0.05
CA THR A 174 16.36 -5.79 1.29
C THR A 174 16.59 -4.84 2.47
N ASP A 175 17.51 -3.89 2.34
CA ASP A 175 17.76 -2.88 3.36
C ASP A 175 16.87 -1.65 3.13
N ASP A 176 15.93 -1.44 4.05
CA ASP A 176 15.02 -0.29 4.07
C ASP A 176 15.78 1.04 4.07
N LYS A 177 16.96 1.12 4.69
CA LYS A 177 17.73 2.38 4.73
C LYS A 177 18.15 2.83 3.34
N GLU A 178 18.59 1.89 2.51
CA GLU A 178 18.99 2.20 1.14
C GLU A 178 17.78 2.57 0.28
N VAL A 179 16.64 1.92 0.50
CA VAL A 179 15.36 2.28 -0.15
C VAL A 179 14.97 3.71 0.20
N ILE A 180 14.99 4.07 1.49
CA ILE A 180 14.64 5.41 1.98
C ILE A 180 15.60 6.46 1.42
N LYS A 181 16.91 6.19 1.46
CA LYS A 181 17.95 7.08 0.95
C LYS A 181 17.75 7.38 -0.54
N GLU A 182 17.43 6.37 -1.34
CA GLU A 182 17.16 6.56 -2.76
C GLU A 182 15.91 7.42 -2.99
N ILE A 183 14.83 7.15 -2.25
CA ILE A 183 13.58 7.91 -2.34
C ILE A 183 13.78 9.36 -1.90
N PHE A 184 14.48 9.60 -0.81
CA PHE A 184 14.75 10.96 -0.33
C PHE A 184 15.58 11.75 -1.33
N ARG A 185 16.60 11.12 -1.94
CA ARG A 185 17.37 11.73 -3.03
C ARG A 185 16.49 12.04 -4.25
N GLU A 186 15.61 11.11 -4.64
CA GLU A 186 14.72 11.31 -5.79
C GLU A 186 13.70 12.43 -5.57
N LEU A 187 13.15 12.52 -4.35
CA LEU A 187 12.12 13.49 -3.99
C LEU A 187 12.70 14.82 -3.50
N GLU A 188 14.02 15.00 -3.56
CA GLU A 188 14.73 16.19 -3.07
C GLU A 188 14.41 16.52 -1.59
N ILE A 189 14.22 15.48 -0.78
CA ILE A 189 13.99 15.60 0.66
C ILE A 189 15.34 15.76 1.35
N ASP A 190 15.56 16.91 1.98
CA ASP A 190 16.76 17.25 2.76
C ASP A 190 16.76 16.58 4.15
N LEU A 191 16.72 15.25 4.15
CA LEU A 191 16.85 14.38 5.32
C LEU A 191 17.65 13.14 4.93
N SER A 192 18.25 12.48 5.93
CA SER A 192 18.87 11.17 5.79
C SER A 192 18.00 10.06 6.39
N ALA A 193 18.26 8.81 6.01
CA ALA A 193 17.60 7.66 6.65
C ALA A 193 17.91 7.57 8.16
N ASP A 194 19.08 8.06 8.59
CA ASP A 194 19.47 8.05 10.00
C ASP A 194 18.71 9.10 10.82
N ASP A 195 18.23 10.18 10.20
CA ASP A 195 17.36 11.17 10.85
C ASP A 195 16.01 10.57 11.27
N LEU A 196 15.59 9.49 10.61
CA LEU A 196 14.35 8.78 10.94
C LEU A 196 14.49 7.81 12.12
N ILE A 197 15.70 7.58 12.63
CA ILE A 197 15.92 6.68 13.76
C ILE A 197 15.29 7.27 15.02
N ILE A 198 14.44 6.46 15.65
CA ILE A 198 13.83 6.76 16.95
C ILE A 198 14.72 6.15 18.02
N LYS A 199 15.45 6.99 18.76
CA LYS A 199 16.24 6.54 19.90
C LYS A 199 15.29 6.19 21.04
N GLY A 200 14.97 4.91 21.19
CA GLY A 200 14.20 4.43 22.34
C GLY A 200 15.01 4.58 23.63
N THR A 201 14.48 5.28 24.62
CA THR A 201 14.98 5.17 25.99
C THR A 201 14.43 3.87 26.56
N VAL A 202 15.17 2.77 26.45
CA VAL A 202 14.82 1.53 27.14
C VAL A 202 15.03 1.78 28.63
N LYS A 203 13.97 2.18 29.35
CA LYS A 203 13.95 2.11 30.81
C LYS A 203 13.81 0.64 31.17
N PHE A 204 14.93 0.00 31.50
CA PHE A 204 14.89 -1.26 32.21
C PHE A 204 14.34 -0.97 33.61
N GLU A 205 13.06 -1.26 33.83
CA GLU A 205 12.54 -1.40 35.19
C GLU A 205 13.30 -2.57 35.81
N LYS A 206 14.17 -2.24 36.78
CA LYS A 206 14.71 -3.26 37.68
C LYS A 206 13.53 -3.86 38.42
N ILE A 207 13.19 -5.10 38.09
CA ILE A 207 12.38 -5.95 38.94
C ILE A 207 13.21 -6.15 40.22
N GLY A 208 12.83 -5.43 41.27
CA GLY A 208 13.35 -5.59 42.63
C GLY A 208 12.48 -6.54 43.42
#